data_AF-A0A2R6LC39-F1
#
_entry.id   AF-A0A2R6LC39-F1
#
_cell.length_a   1.000
_cell.length_b   1.000
_cell.length_c   1.000
_cell.angle_alpha   90.00
_cell.angle_beta   90.00
_cell.angle_gamma   90.00
#
_symmetry.space_group_name_H-M   'P 1'
#
loop_
_entity.id
_entity.type
_entity.pdbx_description
1 polymer ?
#
loop_
_entity_poly.entity_id
_entity_poly.type
_entity_poly.pdbx_seq_one_letter_code
_entity_poly.pdbx_strand_id
1 'polypeptide(L)' 'MAKDLERDLGLLSVMAISIGAMVGSGIFILPALAVKDAGAGMVLAFAIAGVLVVPAALSKAEMATAMPEAGGTYIY' A
#
# COMPACT_ATOMS: atom_id res chain seq x y z
N MET A 1 -4.86 -20.23 27.30
CA MET A 1 -5.54 -19.18 26.51
C MET A 1 -4.46 -18.19 26.12
N ALA A 2 -4.16 -18.01 24.84
CA ALA A 2 -3.22 -16.97 24.42
C ALA A 2 -3.83 -15.62 24.82
N LYS A 3 -3.02 -14.75 25.42
CA LYS A 3 -3.46 -13.40 25.78
C LYS A 3 -3.64 -12.62 24.48
N ASP A 4 -4.83 -12.10 24.23
CA ASP A 4 -5.09 -11.28 23.06
C ASP A 4 -4.20 -10.03 23.07
N LEU A 5 -3.73 -9.64 21.89
CA LEU A 5 -2.90 -8.45 21.71
C LEU A 5 -3.72 -7.19 21.98
N GLU A 6 -3.12 -6.25 22.70
CA GLU A 6 -3.71 -4.94 22.95
C GLU A 6 -3.67 -4.08 21.66
N ARG A 7 -4.79 -3.44 21.33
CA ARG A 7 -4.92 -2.59 20.13
C ARG A 7 -4.37 -1.18 20.39
N ASP A 8 -3.05 -1.06 20.38
CA ASP A 8 -2.34 0.21 20.67
C ASP A 8 -1.83 0.93 19.39
N LEU A 9 -2.00 0.33 18.21
CA LEU A 9 -1.58 0.95 16.96
C LEU A 9 -2.54 2.07 16.53
N GLY A 10 -2.14 3.32 16.77
CA GLY A 10 -2.82 4.51 16.26
C GLY A 10 -2.56 4.78 14.77
N LEU A 11 -3.23 5.81 14.23
CA LEU A 11 -3.19 6.17 12.81
C LEU A 11 -1.76 6.36 12.27
N LEU A 12 -0.90 7.09 12.99
CA LEU A 12 0.46 7.37 12.54
C LEU A 12 1.31 6.10 12.46
N SER A 13 1.17 5.21 13.44
CA SER A 13 1.88 3.93 13.47
C SER A 13 1.44 3.05 12.29
N VAL A 14 0.13 2.95 12.04
CA VAL A 14 -0.42 2.18 10.92
C VAL A 14 0.01 2.77 9.58
N MET A 15 0.01 4.09 9.42
CA MET A 15 0.48 4.77 8.20
C MET A 15 1.97 4.52 7.96
N ALA A 16 2.81 4.65 8.99
CA ALA A 16 4.25 4.42 8.88
C ALA A 16 4.56 2.97 8.48
N ILE A 17 3.89 1.99 9.11
CA ILE A 17 4.01 0.57 8.76
C ILE A 17 3.59 0.34 7.30
N SER A 18 2.46 0.92 6.88
CA SER A 18 1.92 0.75 5.52
C SER A 18 2.86 1.34 4.46
N ILE A 19 3.42 2.53 4.70
CA ILE A 19 4.39 3.17 3.80
C ILE A 19 5.66 2.32 3.72
N GLY A 20 6.19 1.87 4.86
CA GLY A 20 7.38 1.01 4.91
C GLY A 20 7.19 -0.30 4.13
N ALA A 21 6.03 -0.95 4.28
CA ALA A 21 5.69 -2.16 3.55
C ALA A 21 5.54 -1.94 2.03
N MET A 22 5.02 -0.78 1.62
CA MET A 22 4.77 -0.46 0.20
C MET A 22 6.05 -0.05 -0.55
N VAL A 23 6.91 0.77 0.05
CA VAL A 23 8.13 1.26 -0.61
C VAL A 23 9.10 0.10 -0.86
N GLY A 24 9.26 -0.78 0.13
CA GLY A 24 10.02 -2.03 0.03
C GLY A 24 11.37 -1.91 -0.68
N SER A 25 11.81 -2.99 -1.35
CA SER A 25 12.98 -2.97 -2.24
C SER A 25 12.64 -2.49 -3.66
N GLY A 26 11.34 -2.43 -4.01
CA GLY A 26 10.88 -2.12 -5.37
C GLY A 26 11.32 -0.74 -5.85
N ILE A 27 11.41 0.25 -4.95
CA ILE A 27 11.85 1.61 -5.29
C ILE A 27 13.29 1.68 -5.82
N PHE A 28 14.14 0.69 -5.54
CA PHE A 28 15.52 0.68 -6.02
C PHE A 28 15.67 0.10 -7.44
N ILE A 29 14.67 -0.65 -7.92
CA ILE A 29 14.73 -1.37 -9.20
C ILE A 29 13.73 -0.78 -10.21
N LEU A 30 12.50 -0.49 -9.79
CA LEU A 30 11.42 -0.05 -10.67
C LEU A 30 11.73 1.27 -11.40
N PRO A 31 12.36 2.28 -10.78
CA PRO A 31 12.78 3.49 -11.49
C PRO A 31 13.72 3.21 -12.67
N ALA A 32 14.68 2.28 -12.51
CA ALA A 32 15.62 1.95 -13.57
C ALA A 32 14.91 1.32 -14.77
N LEU A 33 13.92 0.46 -14.53
CA LEU A 33 13.07 -0.11 -15.59
C LEU A 33 12.19 0.98 -16.23
N ALA A 34 11.58 1.85 -15.42
CA ALA A 34 10.72 2.91 -15.92
C ALA A 34 11.49 3.93 -16.78
N VAL A 35 12.73 4.27 -16.43
CA VAL A 35 13.61 5.12 -17.26
C VAL A 35 13.95 4.42 -18.58
N LYS A 36 14.22 3.12 -18.56
CA LYS A 36 14.53 2.36 -19.77
C LYS A 36 13.38 2.40 -20.78
N ASP A 37 12.15 2.32 -20.29
CA ASP A 37 10.96 2.25 -21.16
C ASP A 37 10.39 3.63 -21.52
N ALA A 38 10.39 4.58 -20.57
CA ALA A 38 9.72 5.88 -20.70
C ALA A 38 10.66 7.10 -20.65
N GLY A 39 11.96 6.91 -20.37
CA GLY A 39 12.92 8.00 -20.22
C GLY A 39 12.47 9.04 -19.19
N ALA A 40 12.51 10.33 -19.56
CA ALA A 40 12.02 11.42 -18.72
C ALA A 40 10.50 11.32 -18.42
N GLY A 41 9.74 10.59 -19.24
CA GLY A 41 8.32 10.31 -19.04
C GLY A 41 8.02 9.42 -17.83
N MET A 42 9.04 8.84 -17.17
CA MET A 42 8.86 7.99 -15.99
C MET A 42 8.06 8.68 -14.87
N VAL A 43 8.25 9.99 -14.67
CA VAL A 43 7.60 10.74 -13.59
C VAL A 43 6.10 10.79 -13.84
N LEU A 44 5.70 11.03 -15.10
CA LEU A 44 4.31 11.01 -15.50
C LEU A 44 3.73 9.60 -15.43
N ALA A 45 4.49 8.57 -15.82
CA ALA A 45 4.05 7.18 -15.72
C ALA A 45 3.76 6.78 -14.26
N PHE A 46 4.64 7.14 -13.32
CA PHE A 46 4.42 6.91 -11.88
C PHE A 46 3.23 7.72 -11.34
N ALA A 47 3.07 8.97 -11.77
CA ALA A 47 1.92 9.79 -11.37
C ALA A 47 0.59 9.16 -11.85
N ILE A 48 0.53 8.71 -13.10
CA ILE A 48 -0.64 8.02 -13.65
C ILE A 48 -0.90 6.71 -12.90
N ALA A 49 0.12 5.89 -12.66
CA ALA A 49 -0.01 4.65 -11.89
C ALA A 49 -0.55 4.93 -10.47
N GLY A 50 -0.08 6.00 -9.82
CA GLY A 50 -0.56 6.45 -8.52
C GLY A 50 -2.04 6.86 -8.55
N VAL A 51 -2.52 7.48 -9.62
CA VAL A 51 -3.96 7.78 -9.76
C VAL A 51 -4.76 6.50 -10.00
N LEU A 52 -4.25 5.59 -10.83
CA LEU A 52 -4.93 4.34 -11.16
C LEU A 52 -5.09 3.39 -9.96
N VAL A 53 -4.23 3.48 -8.95
CA VAL A 53 -4.34 2.63 -7.75
C VAL A 53 -5.42 3.12 -6.78
N VAL A 54 -5.86 4.39 -6.87
CA VAL A 54 -6.80 5.00 -5.91
C VAL A 54 -8.12 4.23 -5.80
N PRO A 55 -8.81 3.83 -6.88
CA PRO A 55 -10.07 3.09 -6.77
C PRO A 55 -9.89 1.75 -6.05
N ALA A 56 -8.81 1.03 -6.32
CA ALA A 56 -8.50 -0.23 -5.65
C ALA A 56 -8.19 -0.02 -4.16
N ALA A 57 -7.47 1.06 -3.81
CA ALA A 57 -7.18 1.42 -2.44
C ALA A 57 -8.44 1.80 -1.65
N LEU A 58 -9.36 2.56 -2.26
CA LEU A 58 -10.65 2.91 -1.66
C LEU A 58 -11.52 1.68 -1.44
N SER A 59 -11.62 0.78 -2.42
CA SER A 59 -12.36 -0.47 -2.28
C SER A 59 -11.82 -1.33 -1.13
N LYS A 60 -10.49 -1.41 -0.98
CA LYS A 60 -9.86 -2.09 0.17
C LYS A 60 -10.15 -1.38 1.51
N ALA A 61 -10.20 -0.05 1.52
CA ALA A 61 -10.53 0.71 2.73
C ALA A 61 -11.99 0.47 3.17
N GLU A 62 -12.94 0.42 2.23
CA GLU A 62 -14.34 0.06 2.51
C GLU A 62 -14.45 -1.35 3.09
N MET A 63 -13.79 -2.34 2.47
CA MET A 63 -13.81 -3.72 2.98
C MET A 63 -13.13 -3.84 4.36
N ALA A 64 -12.00 -3.17 4.58
CA ALA A 64 -11.30 -3.21 5.87
C ALA A 64 -12.09 -2.54 7.01
N THR A 65 -12.93 -1.56 6.69
CA THR A 65 -13.82 -0.94 7.68
C THR A 65 -15.10 -1.73 7.90
N ALA A 66 -15.62 -2.42 6.88
CA ALA A 66 -16.78 -3.30 6.99
C ALA A 66 -16.48 -4.64 7.69
N MET A 67 -15.28 -5.19 7.49
CA MET A 67 -14.82 -6.46 8.06
C MET A 67 -13.51 -6.25 8.86
N PRO A 68 -13.58 -5.72 10.10
CA PRO A 68 -12.41 -5.34 10.90
C PRO A 68 -11.72 -6.55 11.57
N GLU A 69 -11.45 -7.58 10.77
CA GLU A 69 -10.79 -8.83 11.14
C GLU A 69 -9.35 -8.86 10.64
N ALA A 70 -8.47 -9.54 11.37
CA ALA A 70 -7.08 -9.69 10.96
C ALA A 70 -6.98 -10.72 9.83
N GLY A 71 -6.58 -10.28 8.63
CA GLY A 71 -6.33 -11.20 7.50
C GLY A 71 -6.30 -10.58 6.10
N GLY A 72 -6.70 -9.30 5.96
CA GLY A 72 -6.60 -8.59 4.68
C GLY A 72 -7.41 -9.26 3.57
N THR A 73 -6.88 -9.27 2.35
CA THR A 73 -7.56 -9.82 1.14
C THR A 73 -7.83 -11.34 1.18
N TYR A 74 -7.40 -12.05 2.22
CA TYR A 74 -7.82 -13.45 2.38
C TYR A 74 -9.21 -13.55 3.03
N ILE A 75 -9.56 -12.55 3.84
CA ILE A 75 -10.83 -12.49 4.58
C ILE A 75 -11.88 -11.74 3.76
N TYR A 76 -11.48 -10.74 2.99
CA TYR A 76 -12.33 -10.02 2.02
C TYR A 76 -11.84 -10.24 0.59
#